data_AF-A0AAD6ZJJ3-F1
#
_entry.id   AF-A0AAD6ZJJ3-F1
#
_cell.length_a   1.000
_cell.length_b   1.000
_cell.length_c   1.000
_cell.angle_alpha   90.00
_cell.angle_beta   90.00
_cell.angle_gamma   90.00
#
_symmetry.space_group_name_H-M   'P 1'
#
loop_
_entity.id
_entity.type
_entity.pdbx_description
1 polymer ?
#
loop_
_entity_poly.entity_id
_entity_poly.type
_entity_poly.pdbx_seq_one_letter_code
_entity_poly.pdbx_strand_id
1 'polypeptide(L)'
;MVYGSKKLHTQIPLTYLLLFSPAVDRDTIIAWYSPLNFFLPQADVFRGHQSGTGAWFLKHKVFQEWKSMSGKILWCPGMPGAGKTVLSSVVVHHLRTNPPTDNIGVAAIYLNHKESVEHSPSKLLAGLWRQLIFRKSISPEIQKLYEDHCEPHTRPSAAEDLAVLRSVVSEYSKVFVVVDALDE
;
A
#
# COMPACT_ATOMS: atom_id res chain seq x y z
N MET A 1 55.04 40.39 20.42
CA MET A 1 53.56 40.38 20.47
C MET A 1 53.09 39.06 19.91
N VAL A 2 52.63 38.15 20.77
CA VAL A 2 52.16 36.80 20.39
C VAL A 2 50.65 36.85 20.22
N TYR A 3 50.15 36.47 19.04
CA TYR A 3 48.72 36.31 18.77
C TYR A 3 48.22 35.02 19.45
N GLY A 4 47.34 35.16 20.43
CA GLY A 4 46.66 34.04 21.09
C GLY A 4 45.41 33.61 20.30
N SER A 5 45.43 32.37 19.80
CA SER A 5 44.25 31.69 19.23
C SER A 5 43.18 31.47 20.30
N LYS A 6 42.10 32.25 20.26
CA LYS A 6 40.88 31.96 21.02
C LYS A 6 40.17 30.78 20.36
N LYS A 7 40.27 29.59 20.95
CA LYS A 7 39.36 28.47 20.66
C LYS A 7 37.95 28.87 21.12
N LEU A 8 37.04 29.12 20.18
CA LEU A 8 35.61 29.16 20.51
C LEU A 8 35.13 27.73 20.78
N HIS A 9 35.02 27.39 22.05
CA HIS A 9 34.19 26.27 22.50
C HIS A 9 32.73 26.74 22.49
N THR A 10 32.06 26.63 21.34
CA THR A 10 30.60 26.73 21.30
C THR A 10 30.03 25.42 21.86
N GLN A 11 29.65 25.45 23.14
CA GLN A 11 28.75 24.43 23.70
C GLN A 11 27.39 24.60 23.02
N ILE A 12 27.03 23.65 22.17
CA ILE A 12 25.65 23.54 21.68
C ILE A 12 24.80 23.08 22.88
N PRO A 13 23.75 23.82 23.26
CA PRO A 13 22.88 23.42 24.36
C PRO A 13 22.25 22.05 24.09
N LEU A 14 22.25 21.15 25.06
CA LEU A 14 21.62 19.80 24.96
C LEU A 14 20.13 19.85 24.57
N THR A 15 19.46 20.99 24.78
CA THR A 15 18.08 21.23 24.32
C THR A 15 17.94 21.23 22.80
N TYR A 16 18.99 21.57 22.03
CA TYR A 16 18.97 21.49 20.57
C TYR A 16 19.13 20.05 20.04
N LEU A 17 19.76 19.16 20.80
CA LEU A 17 19.92 17.75 20.43
C LEU A 17 18.62 16.95 20.55
N LEU A 18 17.68 17.38 21.39
CA LEU A 18 16.35 16.76 21.52
C LEU A 18 15.31 17.28 20.50
N LEU A 19 15.61 18.38 19.80
CA LEU A 19 14.73 18.97 18.76
C LEU A 19 14.97 18.40 17.36
N PHE A 20 16.00 17.57 17.20
CA PHE A 20 16.31 16.87 15.96
C PHE A 20 16.37 15.37 16.22
N SER A 21 15.22 14.77 16.56
CA SER A 21 15.03 13.40 16.08
C SER A 21 15.10 13.49 14.56
N PRO A 22 16.02 12.77 13.88
CA PRO A 22 16.06 12.79 12.44
C PRO A 22 14.67 12.39 11.94
N ALA A 23 14.10 13.19 11.03
CA ALA A 23 12.83 12.86 10.42
C ALA A 23 12.92 11.44 9.86
N VAL A 24 12.08 10.54 10.36
CA VAL A 24 12.08 9.15 9.94
C VAL A 24 11.72 9.12 8.46
N ASP A 25 12.52 8.40 7.67
CA ASP A 25 12.27 8.32 6.24
C ASP A 25 10.92 7.65 5.95
N ARG A 26 10.26 8.12 4.89
CA ARG A 26 8.96 7.63 4.47
C ARG A 26 8.94 6.12 4.26
N ASP A 27 9.98 5.55 3.66
CA ASP A 27 10.01 4.12 3.36
C ASP A 27 10.20 3.29 4.64
N THR A 28 10.85 3.86 5.67
CA THR A 28 10.92 3.26 7.01
C THR A 28 9.53 3.18 7.63
N ILE A 29 8.74 4.25 7.59
CA ILE A 29 7.36 4.26 8.11
C ILE A 29 6.50 3.24 7.36
N ILE A 30 6.58 3.22 6.03
CA ILE A 30 5.80 2.29 5.20
C ILE A 30 6.17 0.83 5.48
N ALA A 31 7.47 0.52 5.57
CA ALA A 31 7.95 -0.82 5.86
C ALA A 31 7.58 -1.27 7.27
N TRP A 32 7.63 -0.36 8.25
CA TRP A 32 7.19 -0.62 9.62
C TRP A 32 5.70 -0.94 9.67
N TYR A 33 4.88 -0.15 8.97
CA TYR A 33 3.42 -0.27 9.02
C TYR A 33 2.92 -1.55 8.36
N SER A 34 3.46 -1.91 7.19
CA SER A 34 3.10 -3.14 6.49
C SER A 34 4.31 -3.89 5.95
N PRO A 35 4.62 -5.09 6.49
CA PRO A 35 5.60 -5.97 5.87
C PRO A 35 5.08 -6.57 4.56
N LEU A 36 3.76 -6.68 4.39
CA LEU A 36 3.16 -7.26 3.19
C LEU A 36 3.35 -6.33 1.99
N ASN A 37 4.07 -6.83 0.98
CA ASN A 37 4.37 -6.13 -0.25
C ASN A 37 3.74 -6.84 -1.47
N PHE A 38 2.48 -6.53 -1.76
CA PHE A 38 1.77 -7.12 -2.89
C PHE A 38 2.21 -6.59 -4.28
N PHE A 39 3.15 -5.63 -4.34
CA PHE A 39 3.72 -5.22 -5.63
C PHE A 39 4.54 -6.35 -6.28
N LEU A 40 5.19 -7.19 -5.47
CA LEU A 40 5.99 -8.32 -5.94
C LEU A 40 5.13 -9.41 -6.61
N PRO A 41 4.15 -10.04 -5.92
CA PRO A 41 3.30 -11.05 -6.55
C PRO A 41 2.53 -10.50 -7.75
N GLN A 42 2.09 -9.24 -7.71
CA GLN A 42 1.51 -8.58 -8.88
C GLN A 42 2.47 -8.57 -10.07
N ALA A 43 3.73 -8.16 -9.86
CA ALA A 43 4.72 -8.07 -10.92
C ALA A 43 5.09 -9.44 -11.47
N ASP A 44 5.23 -10.45 -10.60
CA ASP A 44 5.60 -11.81 -10.98
C ASP A 44 4.50 -12.49 -11.79
N VAL A 45 3.26 -12.47 -11.30
CA VAL A 45 2.10 -13.04 -12.01
C VAL A 45 1.89 -12.32 -13.35
N PHE A 46 2.00 -10.99 -13.37
CA PHE A 46 1.87 -10.25 -14.62
C PHE A 46 3.03 -10.55 -15.57
N ARG A 47 4.28 -10.65 -15.12
CA ARG A 47 5.41 -10.99 -16.01
C ARG A 47 5.23 -12.36 -16.67
N GLY A 48 4.62 -13.32 -15.98
CA GLY A 48 4.36 -14.66 -16.50
C GLY A 48 3.20 -14.77 -17.51
N HIS A 49 2.39 -13.71 -17.70
CA HIS A 49 1.25 -13.79 -18.62
C HIS A 49 1.67 -13.80 -20.09
N GLN A 50 0.88 -14.44 -20.94
CA GLN A 50 1.02 -14.32 -22.40
C GLN A 50 0.30 -13.06 -22.89
N SER A 51 0.97 -12.29 -23.73
CA SER A 51 0.41 -11.06 -24.32
C SER A 51 -0.96 -11.31 -24.94
N GLY A 52 -1.94 -10.46 -24.62
CA GLY A 52 -3.33 -10.58 -25.09
C GLY A 52 -4.25 -11.42 -24.20
N THR A 53 -3.70 -12.17 -23.24
CA THR A 53 -4.50 -12.91 -22.24
C THR A 53 -5.37 -11.94 -21.43
N GLY A 54 -6.63 -12.30 -21.21
CA GLY A 54 -7.58 -11.49 -20.44
C GLY A 54 -8.14 -10.26 -21.17
N ALA A 55 -7.67 -9.94 -22.39
CA ALA A 55 -8.18 -8.79 -23.15
C ALA A 55 -9.68 -8.87 -23.46
N TRP A 56 -10.21 -10.08 -23.64
CA TRP A 56 -11.64 -10.32 -23.84
C TRP A 56 -12.46 -9.85 -22.63
N PHE A 57 -11.97 -10.10 -21.42
CA PHE A 57 -12.65 -9.75 -20.17
C PHE A 57 -12.61 -8.24 -19.95
N LEU A 58 -11.48 -7.59 -20.24
CA LEU A 58 -11.37 -6.14 -20.16
C LEU A 58 -12.36 -5.43 -21.10
N LYS A 59 -12.77 -6.06 -22.21
CA LYS A 59 -13.79 -5.53 -23.12
C LYS A 59 -15.21 -5.94 -22.75
N HIS A 60 -15.37 -6.88 -21.83
CA HIS A 60 -16.65 -7.43 -21.47
C HIS A 60 -17.50 -6.39 -20.72
N LYS A 61 -18.80 -6.35 -21.03
CA LYS A 61 -19.75 -5.36 -20.48
C LYS A 61 -19.73 -5.32 -18.95
N VAL A 62 -19.70 -6.50 -18.31
CA VAL A 62 -19.69 -6.64 -16.85
C VAL A 62 -18.46 -5.96 -16.21
N PHE A 63 -17.27 -6.08 -16.83
CA PHE A 63 -16.09 -5.39 -16.33
C PHE A 63 -16.20 -3.87 -16.52
N GLN A 64 -16.69 -3.43 -17.67
CA GLN A 64 -16.88 -2.00 -17.97
C GLN A 64 -17.88 -1.33 -17.01
N GLU A 65 -18.98 -2.02 -16.70
CA GLU A 65 -19.98 -1.58 -15.72
C GLU A 65 -19.41 -1.51 -14.30
N TRP A 66 -18.66 -2.53 -13.87
CA TRP A 66 -17.97 -2.50 -12.59
C TRP A 66 -16.93 -1.37 -12.52
N LYS A 67 -16.17 -1.17 -13.61
CA LYS A 67 -15.15 -0.12 -13.72
C LYS A 67 -15.76 1.28 -13.64
N SER A 68 -16.97 1.51 -14.13
CA SER A 68 -17.63 2.83 -14.13
C SER A 68 -18.33 3.16 -12.81
N MET A 69 -18.97 2.18 -12.15
CA MET A 69 -19.74 2.41 -10.92
C MET A 69 -18.91 2.36 -9.63
N SER A 70 -19.33 3.08 -8.59
CA SER A 70 -18.74 3.01 -7.24
C SER A 70 -19.52 2.04 -6.35
N GLY A 71 -18.84 1.41 -5.38
CA GLY A 71 -19.48 0.51 -4.41
C GLY A 71 -19.95 -0.84 -4.96
N LYS A 72 -19.45 -1.26 -6.13
CA LYS A 72 -19.79 -2.54 -6.76
C LYS A 72 -18.70 -3.59 -6.50
N ILE A 73 -19.16 -4.83 -6.27
CA ILE A 73 -18.30 -6.02 -6.22
C ILE A 73 -18.48 -6.76 -7.53
N LEU A 74 -17.36 -7.14 -8.15
CA LEU A 74 -17.34 -8.02 -9.30
C LEU A 74 -16.78 -9.37 -8.85
N TRP A 75 -17.63 -10.40 -8.85
CA TRP A 75 -17.22 -11.75 -8.51
C TRP A 75 -16.86 -12.53 -9.77
N CYS A 76 -15.69 -13.16 -9.78
CA CYS A 76 -15.17 -13.92 -10.92
C CYS A 76 -15.00 -15.40 -10.55
N PRO A 77 -16.09 -16.18 -10.47
CA PRO A 77 -15.99 -17.60 -10.18
C PRO A 77 -15.37 -18.36 -11.36
N GLY A 78 -14.67 -19.43 -11.07
CA GLY A 78 -14.11 -20.29 -12.10
C GLY A 78 -13.41 -21.50 -11.51
N MET A 79 -13.32 -22.57 -12.29
CA MET A 79 -12.65 -23.80 -11.87
C MET A 79 -11.16 -23.55 -11.54
N PRO A 80 -10.54 -24.39 -10.68
CA PRO A 80 -9.09 -24.39 -10.53
C PRO A 80 -8.39 -24.49 -11.88
N GLY A 81 -7.32 -23.70 -12.07
CA GLY A 81 -6.59 -23.66 -13.33
C GLY A 81 -7.21 -22.80 -14.45
N ALA A 82 -8.38 -22.19 -14.26
CA ALA A 82 -9.02 -21.32 -15.26
C ALA A 82 -8.27 -19.98 -15.55
N GLY A 83 -7.14 -19.74 -14.88
CA GLY A 83 -6.33 -18.53 -15.07
C GLY A 83 -6.83 -17.30 -14.31
N LYS A 84 -7.61 -17.46 -13.25
CA LYS A 84 -8.16 -16.35 -12.42
C LYS A 84 -7.07 -15.41 -11.92
N THR A 85 -5.99 -15.94 -11.35
CA THR A 85 -4.83 -15.17 -10.86
C THR A 85 -4.16 -14.34 -11.95
N VAL A 86 -3.99 -14.91 -13.16
CA VAL A 86 -3.47 -14.17 -14.32
C VAL A 86 -4.46 -13.09 -14.74
N LEU A 87 -5.76 -13.37 -14.74
CA LEU A 87 -6.77 -12.37 -15.06
C LEU A 87 -6.78 -11.21 -14.05
N SER A 88 -6.66 -11.51 -12.74
CA SER A 88 -6.54 -10.52 -11.67
C SER A 88 -5.34 -9.60 -11.90
N SER A 89 -4.17 -10.16 -12.25
CA SER A 89 -2.98 -9.34 -12.54
C SER A 89 -3.13 -8.45 -13.77
N VAL A 90 -3.79 -8.96 -14.83
CA VAL A 90 -4.12 -8.19 -16.04
C VAL A 90 -5.07 -7.03 -15.71
N VAL A 91 -6.08 -7.25 -14.87
CA VAL A 91 -7.01 -6.19 -14.43
C VAL A 91 -6.26 -5.10 -13.66
N VAL A 92 -5.44 -5.47 -12.68
CA VAL A 92 -4.66 -4.51 -11.89
C VAL A 92 -3.73 -3.71 -12.79
N HIS A 93 -3.02 -4.37 -13.70
CA HIS A 93 -2.16 -3.71 -14.67
C HIS A 93 -2.94 -2.73 -15.55
N HIS A 94 -4.07 -3.16 -16.11
CA HIS A 94 -4.93 -2.31 -16.95
C HIS A 94 -5.43 -1.09 -16.19
N LEU A 95 -5.89 -1.23 -14.94
CA LEU A 95 -6.37 -0.10 -14.14
C LEU A 95 -5.24 0.90 -13.84
N ARG A 96 -4.01 0.41 -13.61
CA ARG A 96 -2.84 1.27 -13.34
C ARG A 96 -2.32 2.01 -14.59
N THR A 97 -2.45 1.42 -15.77
CA THR A 97 -1.95 1.99 -17.04
C THR A 97 -3.02 2.75 -17.83
N ASN A 98 -4.29 2.41 -17.65
CA ASN A 98 -5.44 3.01 -18.33
C ASN A 98 -6.53 3.39 -17.32
N PRO A 99 -6.22 4.34 -16.41
CA PRO A 99 -7.15 4.76 -15.37
C PRO A 99 -8.41 5.40 -16.00
N PRO A 100 -9.62 5.16 -15.44
CA PRO A 100 -10.85 5.76 -15.96
C PRO A 100 -10.96 7.27 -15.68
N THR A 101 -10.26 7.76 -14.66
CA THR A 101 -10.25 9.17 -14.22
C THR A 101 -8.88 9.51 -13.65
N ASP A 102 -8.64 10.79 -13.43
CA ASP A 102 -7.46 11.23 -12.69
C ASP A 102 -7.54 10.79 -11.21
N ASN A 103 -6.36 10.59 -10.62
CA ASN A 103 -6.18 10.31 -9.19
C ASN A 103 -7.04 9.13 -8.68
N ILE A 104 -6.85 7.95 -9.27
CA ILE A 104 -7.39 6.69 -8.74
C ILE A 104 -6.36 5.95 -7.87
N GLY A 105 -6.86 5.16 -6.92
CA GLY A 105 -6.08 4.17 -6.18
C GLY A 105 -6.29 2.76 -6.74
N VAL A 106 -5.23 1.97 -6.87
CA VAL A 106 -5.34 0.56 -7.30
C VAL A 106 -4.46 -0.32 -6.42
N ALA A 107 -5.11 -1.17 -5.62
CA ALA A 107 -4.46 -2.13 -4.74
C ALA A 107 -4.88 -3.56 -5.09
N ALA A 108 -3.96 -4.50 -4.86
CA ALA A 108 -4.19 -5.93 -5.07
C ALA A 108 -3.86 -6.71 -3.80
N ILE A 109 -4.61 -7.77 -3.51
CA ILE A 109 -4.28 -8.77 -2.51
C ILE A 109 -4.20 -10.11 -3.24
N TYR A 110 -3.12 -10.84 -3.01
CA TYR A 110 -2.94 -12.21 -3.47
C TYR A 110 -2.90 -13.10 -2.24
N LEU A 111 -3.98 -13.83 -1.99
CA LEU A 111 -4.05 -14.74 -0.84
C LEU A 111 -3.32 -16.04 -1.18
N ASN A 112 -2.50 -16.51 -0.26
CA ASN A 112 -1.82 -17.81 -0.35
C ASN A 112 -2.19 -18.65 0.87
N HIS A 113 -2.97 -19.71 0.68
CA HIS A 113 -3.44 -20.57 1.78
C HIS A 113 -2.34 -21.31 2.54
N LYS A 114 -1.16 -21.46 1.92
CA LYS A 114 0.00 -22.04 2.59
C LYS A 114 0.62 -21.12 3.65
N GLU A 115 0.26 -19.83 3.64
CA GLU A 115 0.80 -18.77 4.49
C GLU A 115 -0.30 -18.11 5.34
N SER A 116 -1.35 -18.85 5.72
CA SER A 116 -2.53 -18.33 6.43
C SER A 116 -2.24 -17.55 7.73
N VAL A 117 -1.10 -17.80 8.39
CA VAL A 117 -0.62 -17.05 9.57
C VAL A 117 -0.13 -15.63 9.21
N GLU A 118 0.20 -15.38 7.94
CA GLU A 118 0.68 -14.10 7.41
C GLU A 118 -0.44 -13.16 6.95
N HIS A 119 -1.69 -13.62 6.90
CA HIS A 119 -2.81 -12.87 6.31
C HIS A 119 -3.92 -12.53 7.32
N SER A 120 -3.58 -12.09 8.53
CA SER A 120 -4.60 -11.54 9.43
C SER A 120 -5.27 -10.31 8.79
N PRO A 121 -6.55 -10.01 9.10
CA PRO A 121 -7.26 -8.87 8.52
C PRO A 121 -6.48 -7.54 8.65
N SER A 122 -5.86 -7.28 9.81
CA SER A 122 -4.99 -6.11 10.02
C SER A 122 -3.80 -6.08 9.06
N LYS A 123 -3.11 -7.20 8.86
CA LYS A 123 -1.98 -7.26 7.90
C LYS A 123 -2.44 -7.01 6.46
N LEU A 124 -3.61 -7.53 6.07
CA LEU A 124 -4.19 -7.28 4.75
C LEU A 124 -4.56 -5.80 4.57
N LEU A 125 -5.19 -5.17 5.57
CA LEU A 125 -5.48 -3.74 5.57
C LEU A 125 -4.20 -2.89 5.46
N ALA A 126 -3.16 -3.26 6.21
CA ALA A 126 -1.86 -2.60 6.13
C ALA A 126 -1.21 -2.78 4.73
N GLY A 127 -1.34 -3.96 4.12
CA GLY A 127 -0.88 -4.23 2.76
C GLY A 127 -1.63 -3.45 1.68
N LEU A 128 -2.93 -3.19 1.87
CA LEU A 128 -3.70 -2.27 1.04
C LEU A 128 -3.21 -0.84 1.22
N TRP A 129 -3.07 -0.39 2.47
CA TRP A 129 -2.58 0.94 2.78
C TRP A 129 -1.21 1.19 2.14
N ARG A 130 -0.25 0.26 2.26
CA ARG A 130 1.08 0.37 1.66
C ARG A 130 1.04 0.62 0.15
N GLN A 131 0.12 -0.03 -0.57
CA GLN A 131 -0.02 0.17 -2.00
C GLN A 131 -0.63 1.53 -2.36
N LEU A 132 -1.59 1.99 -1.55
CA LEU A 132 -2.28 3.26 -1.78
C LEU A 132 -1.41 4.46 -1.38
N ILE A 133 -0.69 4.38 -0.26
CA ILE A 133 0.20 5.46 0.16
C ILE A 133 1.43 5.58 -0.76
N PHE A 134 1.76 4.57 -1.57
CA PHE A 134 2.96 4.53 -2.40
C PHE A 134 3.13 5.76 -3.30
N ARG A 135 2.05 6.39 -3.75
CA ARG A 135 2.09 7.63 -4.57
C ARG A 135 1.66 8.89 -3.82
N LYS A 136 1.59 8.82 -2.48
CA LYS A 136 1.14 9.88 -1.59
C LYS A 136 2.24 10.18 -0.56
N SER A 137 2.18 11.39 -0.01
CA SER A 137 3.00 11.79 1.13
C SER A 137 2.50 11.14 2.42
N ILE A 138 3.41 10.89 3.37
CA ILE A 138 3.02 10.52 4.73
C ILE A 138 2.45 11.74 5.42
N SER A 139 1.24 11.61 5.96
CA SER A 139 0.60 12.69 6.72
C SER A 139 1.19 12.78 8.13
N PRO A 140 1.14 13.97 8.78
CA PRO A 140 1.61 14.12 10.16
C PRO A 140 0.93 13.15 11.14
N GLU A 141 -0.32 12.77 10.91
CA GLU A 141 -1.07 11.82 11.72
C GLU A 141 -0.47 10.41 11.64
N ILE A 142 -0.06 9.98 10.44
CA ILE A 142 0.59 8.67 10.25
C ILE A 142 1.99 8.68 10.84
N GLN A 143 2.72 9.80 10.71
CA GLN A 143 4.03 9.95 11.34
C GLN A 143 3.91 9.86 12.87
N LYS A 144 2.94 10.58 13.45
CA LYS A 144 2.67 10.51 14.89
C LYS A 144 2.29 9.09 15.32
N LEU A 145 1.43 8.40 14.56
CA LEU A 145 1.07 7.02 14.85
C LEU A 145 2.30 6.09 14.84
N TYR A 146 3.23 6.30 13.90
CA TYR A 146 4.50 5.59 13.90
C TYR A 146 5.29 5.88 15.20
N GLU A 147 5.43 7.15 15.59
CA GLU A 147 6.16 7.55 16.80
C GLU A 147 5.53 6.94 18.08
N ASP A 148 4.21 6.99 18.20
CA ASP A 148 3.44 6.49 19.35
C ASP A 148 3.59 4.96 19.53
N HIS A 149 3.82 4.20 18.45
CA HIS A 149 3.92 2.74 18.50
C HIS A 149 5.35 2.19 18.32
N CYS A 150 6.25 2.94 17.68
CA CYS A 150 7.61 2.48 17.38
C CYS A 150 8.45 2.36 18.66
N GLU A 151 8.50 3.40 19.48
CA GLU A 151 9.26 3.44 20.75
C GLU A 151 8.80 2.35 21.74
N PRO A 152 7.51 2.19 22.05
CA PRO A 152 7.06 1.13 22.97
C PRO A 152 7.02 -0.26 22.31
N HIS A 153 7.44 -0.38 21.05
CA HIS A 153 7.43 -1.63 20.27
C HIS A 153 6.05 -2.29 20.21
N THR A 154 5.02 -1.48 20.03
CA THR A 154 3.63 -1.93 19.88
C THR A 154 3.18 -1.87 18.42
N ARG A 155 1.95 -2.32 18.15
CA ARG A 155 1.32 -2.23 16.83
C ARG A 155 0.04 -1.43 16.91
N PRO A 156 -0.33 -0.70 15.83
CA PRO A 156 -1.64 -0.08 15.73
C PRO A 156 -2.76 -1.09 15.98
N SER A 157 -3.82 -0.64 16.63
CA SER A 157 -5.06 -1.36 16.76
C SER A 157 -5.78 -1.47 15.40
N ALA A 158 -6.73 -2.39 15.29
CA ALA A 158 -7.56 -2.51 14.09
C ALA A 158 -8.36 -1.21 13.77
N ALA A 159 -8.70 -0.43 14.79
CA ALA A 159 -9.39 0.84 14.62
C ALA A 159 -8.47 1.92 14.00
N GLU A 160 -7.22 1.99 14.47
CA GLU A 160 -6.18 2.86 13.89
C GLU A 160 -5.84 2.44 12.47
N ASP A 161 -5.75 1.13 12.21
CA ASP A 161 -5.54 0.60 10.85
C ASP A 161 -6.62 1.03 9.87
N LEU A 162 -7.88 0.91 10.28
CA LEU A 162 -9.01 1.35 9.47
C LEU A 162 -9.02 2.87 9.30
N ALA A 163 -8.64 3.65 10.31
CA ALA A 163 -8.59 5.10 10.23
C ALA A 163 -7.53 5.57 9.23
N VAL A 164 -6.33 4.99 9.29
CA VAL A 164 -5.21 5.29 8.38
C VAL A 164 -5.55 4.88 6.95
N LEU A 165 -6.13 3.70 6.75
CA LEU A 165 -6.59 3.27 5.43
C LEU A 165 -7.69 4.18 4.87
N ARG A 166 -8.66 4.58 5.70
CA ARG A 166 -9.72 5.52 5.29
C ARG A 166 -9.16 6.88 4.89
N SER A 167 -8.19 7.38 5.65
CA SER A 167 -7.51 8.65 5.35
C SER A 167 -6.93 8.64 3.93
N VAL A 168 -6.08 7.64 3.60
CA VAL A 168 -5.48 7.56 2.26
C VAL A 168 -6.50 7.28 1.16
N VAL A 169 -7.54 6.47 1.44
CA VAL A 169 -8.63 6.19 0.47
C VAL A 169 -9.40 7.47 0.14
N SER A 170 -9.61 8.35 1.12
CA SER A 170 -10.35 9.62 0.92
C SER A 170 -9.63 10.60 0.01
N GLU A 171 -8.31 10.45 -0.19
CA GLU A 171 -7.53 11.25 -1.11
C GLU A 171 -7.69 10.84 -2.58
N TYR A 172 -8.38 9.73 -2.86
CA TYR A 172 -8.61 9.23 -4.21
C TYR A 172 -10.04 9.49 -4.65
N SER A 173 -10.22 9.83 -5.93
CA SER A 173 -11.56 9.96 -6.53
C SER A 173 -12.28 8.61 -6.59
N LYS A 174 -11.50 7.53 -6.77
CA LYS A 174 -11.96 6.15 -6.80
C LYS A 174 -10.83 5.21 -6.41
N VAL A 175 -11.15 4.17 -5.64
CA VAL A 175 -10.21 3.10 -5.31
C VAL A 175 -10.72 1.78 -5.84
N PHE A 176 -9.86 1.06 -6.55
CA PHE A 176 -10.08 -0.32 -6.96
C PHE A 176 -9.25 -1.24 -6.07
N VAL A 177 -9.92 -2.24 -5.49
CA VAL A 177 -9.27 -3.32 -4.74
C VAL A 177 -9.55 -4.62 -5.49
N VAL A 178 -8.50 -5.30 -5.90
CA VAL A 178 -8.57 -6.62 -6.54
C VAL A 178 -8.09 -7.65 -5.53
N VAL A 179 -8.89 -8.68 -5.27
CA VAL A 179 -8.54 -9.75 -4.33
C VAL A 179 -8.55 -11.06 -5.08
N ASP A 180 -7.41 -11.75 -5.09
CA ASP A 180 -7.24 -13.06 -5.70
C ASP A 180 -7.26 -14.16 -4.64
N ALA A 181 -7.84 -15.31 -4.99
CA ALA A 181 -7.96 -16.51 -4.15
C ALA A 181 -8.68 -16.30 -2.80
N LEU A 182 -9.76 -15.49 -2.79
CA LEU A 182 -10.59 -15.26 -1.59
C LEU A 182 -11.44 -16.48 -1.19
N ASP A 183 -11.78 -17.33 -2.16
CA ASP A 183 -12.64 -18.51 -2.02
C ASP A 183 -11.90 -19.82 -1.79
N GLU A 184 -10.57 -19.81 -1.91
CA GLU A 184 -9.74 -20.98 -1.66
C GLU A 184 -9.55 -21.25 -0.16
#